data_AF-A0A364JTF6-F1
#
_entry.id   AF-A0A364JTF6-F1
#
_cell.length_a   1.000
_cell.length_b   1.000
_cell.length_c   1.000
_cell.angle_alpha   90.00
_cell.angle_beta   90.00
_cell.angle_gamma   90.00
#
_symmetry.space_group_name_H-M   'P 1'
#
loop_
_entity.id
_entity.type
_entity.pdbx_description
1 polymer ?
#
loop_
_entity_poly.entity_id
_entity_poly.type
_entity_poly.pdbx_seq_one_letter_code
_entity_poly.pdbx_strand_id
1 'polypeptide(L)'
;MGCKEFQSMEHQLASERKVMSSCELVDRAGQYVRDMTEKEARGWGDHSRALKRLSRRYGLSYWTLNNLRIGRSKTVEASVFSRVRSAYLDFCERQIAQLQHELELERAVSSDADMEDLVGEASQLLAKVRQEKEASASLHRAKVRR
;
A
#
# COMPACT_ATOMS: atom_id res chain seq x y z
N MET A 1 14.15 10.46 -26.83
CA MET A 1 15.04 10.29 -25.67
C MET A 1 14.21 9.82 -24.47
N GLY A 2 13.73 8.56 -24.42
CA GLY A 2 12.75 8.19 -23.38
C GLY A 2 12.43 6.71 -23.16
N CYS A 3 13.18 5.76 -23.72
CA CYS A 3 12.95 4.33 -23.47
C CYS A 3 13.98 3.68 -22.52
N LYS A 4 15.20 4.20 -22.42
CA LYS A 4 16.26 3.60 -21.58
C LYS A 4 16.15 3.95 -20.09
N GLU A 5 15.60 5.12 -19.76
CA GLU A 5 15.45 5.56 -18.36
C GLU A 5 14.32 4.82 -17.65
N PHE A 6 13.18 4.63 -18.31
CA PHE A 6 12.07 3.83 -17.78
C PHE A 6 12.45 2.35 -17.61
N GLN A 7 13.17 1.78 -18.57
CA GLN A 7 13.69 0.40 -18.47
C GLN A 7 14.71 0.24 -17.34
N SER A 8 15.47 1.29 -17.02
CA SER A 8 16.44 1.25 -15.91
C SER A 8 15.75 1.29 -14.54
N MET A 9 14.63 2.01 -14.41
CA MET A 9 13.80 1.99 -13.21
C MET A 9 13.11 0.64 -12.98
N GLU A 10 12.55 0.03 -14.04
CA GLU A 10 11.96 -1.31 -13.93
C GLU A 10 13.00 -2.39 -13.62
N HIS A 11 14.21 -2.27 -14.19
CA HIS A 11 15.32 -3.18 -13.89
C HIS A 11 15.84 -3.01 -12.45
N GLN A 12 15.81 -1.79 -11.89
CA GLN A 12 16.06 -1.55 -10.46
C GLN A 12 14.99 -2.21 -9.59
N LEU A 13 13.70 -2.06 -9.93
CA LEU A 13 12.58 -2.70 -9.24
C LEU A 13 12.62 -4.23 -9.30
N ALA A 14 13.11 -4.81 -10.40
CA ALA A 14 13.30 -6.26 -10.54
C ALA A 14 14.53 -6.80 -9.81
N SER A 15 15.59 -5.99 -9.67
CA SER A 15 16.85 -6.38 -8.99
C SER A 15 16.73 -6.52 -7.47
N GLU A 16 15.66 -5.97 -6.88
CA GLU A 16 15.42 -5.95 -5.43
C GLU A 16 14.49 -7.07 -4.92
N ARG A 17 14.40 -8.22 -5.60
CA ARG A 17 14.03 -9.48 -4.90
C ARG A 17 15.16 -9.96 -3.98
N LYS A 18 15.81 -9.03 -3.28
CA LYS A 18 16.75 -9.28 -2.21
C LYS A 18 15.95 -9.92 -1.08
N VAL A 19 16.45 -11.02 -0.52
CA VAL A 19 15.89 -11.57 0.72
C VAL A 19 16.07 -10.50 1.79
N MET A 20 15.00 -9.77 2.12
CA MET A 20 15.08 -8.72 3.13
C MET A 20 15.45 -9.33 4.47
N SER A 21 16.34 -8.64 5.19
CA SER A 21 16.68 -8.98 6.57
C SER A 21 15.44 -8.89 7.47
N SER A 22 15.42 -9.67 8.55
CA SER A 22 14.34 -9.62 9.55
C SER A 22 14.16 -8.21 10.13
N CYS A 23 15.24 -7.42 10.23
CA CYS A 23 15.18 -6.04 10.70
C CYS A 23 14.42 -5.15 9.69
N GLU A 24 14.78 -5.25 8.42
CA GLU A 24 14.16 -4.50 7.32
C GLU A 24 12.66 -4.83 7.18
N LEU A 25 12.27 -6.09 7.43
CA LEU A 25 10.86 -6.51 7.45
C LEU A 25 10.06 -5.78 8.55
N VAL A 26 10.63 -5.67 9.76
CA VAL A 26 10.00 -5.00 10.90
C VAL A 26 9.83 -3.52 10.60
N ASP A 27 10.89 -2.86 10.12
CA ASP A 27 10.89 -1.43 9.84
C ASP A 27 9.88 -1.07 8.75
N ARG A 28 9.87 -1.84 7.65
CA ARG A 28 8.92 -1.65 6.55
C ARG A 28 7.48 -1.92 6.99
N ALA A 29 7.22 -2.99 7.75
CA ALA A 29 5.89 -3.25 8.28
C ALA A 29 5.42 -2.15 9.23
N GLY A 30 6.30 -1.68 10.12
CA GLY A 30 6.02 -0.56 11.01
C GLY A 30 5.65 0.71 10.26
N GLN A 31 6.38 1.01 9.18
CA GLN A 31 6.10 2.17 8.33
C GLN A 31 4.73 2.06 7.67
N TYR A 32 4.41 0.93 7.03
CA TYR A 32 3.09 0.73 6.42
C TYR A 32 1.95 0.93 7.41
N VAL A 33 2.10 0.43 8.64
CA VAL A 33 1.06 0.60 9.67
C VAL A 33 0.96 2.05 10.13
N ARG A 34 2.06 2.78 10.27
CA ARG A 34 2.04 4.21 10.59
C ARG A 34 1.31 5.00 9.51
N ASP A 35 1.70 4.83 8.25
CA ASP A 35 1.11 5.54 7.11
C ASP A 35 -0.40 5.28 7.00
N MET A 36 -0.83 4.02 7.11
CA MET A 36 -2.26 3.67 7.12
C MET A 36 -2.99 4.31 8.30
N THR A 37 -2.38 4.31 9.49
CA THR A 37 -3.03 4.82 10.70
C THR A 37 -3.16 6.35 10.66
N GLU A 38 -2.16 7.05 10.14
CA GLU A 38 -2.17 8.51 9.99
C GLU A 38 -3.23 8.95 8.99
N LYS A 39 -3.31 8.30 7.84
CA LYS A 39 -4.29 8.62 6.80
C LYS A 39 -5.71 8.21 7.16
N GLU A 40 -5.89 7.14 7.95
CA GLU A 40 -7.22 6.72 8.43
C GLU A 40 -7.69 7.55 9.64
N ALA A 41 -6.77 8.17 10.40
CA ALA A 41 -7.12 8.96 11.58
C ALA A 41 -7.77 10.29 11.19
N ARG A 42 -8.86 10.64 11.91
CA ARG A 42 -9.62 11.87 11.66
C ARG A 42 -9.19 13.07 12.53
N GLY A 43 -8.08 12.95 13.27
CA GLY A 43 -7.57 13.99 14.15
C GLY A 43 -6.82 13.46 15.37
N TRP A 44 -6.46 14.37 16.27
CA TRP A 44 -5.70 14.05 17.48
C TRP A 44 -6.41 12.95 18.29
N GLY A 45 -5.66 11.88 18.60
CA GLY A 45 -6.13 10.82 19.49
C GLY A 45 -7.00 9.76 18.81
N ASP A 46 -7.30 9.91 17.52
CA ASP A 46 -8.08 8.92 16.77
C ASP A 46 -7.27 7.69 16.36
N HIS A 47 -5.95 7.66 16.58
CA HIS A 47 -5.08 6.54 16.15
C HIS A 47 -5.53 5.17 16.68
N SER A 48 -5.98 5.07 17.93
CA SER A 48 -6.46 3.78 18.47
C SER A 48 -7.75 3.32 17.78
N ARG A 49 -8.65 4.26 17.46
CA ARG A 49 -9.89 3.97 16.73
C ARG A 49 -9.60 3.66 15.27
N ALA A 50 -8.68 4.38 14.63
CA ALA A 50 -8.19 4.09 13.29
C ALA A 50 -7.60 2.68 13.19
N LEU A 51 -6.74 2.29 14.14
CA LEU A 51 -6.21 0.92 14.23
C LEU A 51 -7.32 -0.13 14.39
N LYS A 52 -8.38 0.15 15.16
CA LYS A 52 -9.54 -0.75 15.27
C LYS A 52 -10.31 -0.86 13.94
N ARG A 53 -10.45 0.24 13.19
CA ARG A 53 -11.06 0.22 11.84
C ARG A 53 -10.22 -0.60 10.87
N LEU A 54 -8.90 -0.37 10.83
CA LEU A 54 -7.96 -1.13 10.01
C LEU A 54 -7.95 -2.62 10.39
N SER A 55 -7.96 -2.94 11.69
CA SER A 55 -8.03 -4.30 12.20
C SER A 55 -9.25 -5.05 11.69
N ARG A 56 -10.44 -4.44 11.78
CA ARG A 56 -11.70 -5.03 11.29
C ARG A 56 -11.71 -5.19 9.77
N ARG A 57 -11.17 -4.21 9.04
CA ARG A 57 -11.16 -4.18 7.58
C ARG A 57 -10.25 -5.23 6.96
N TYR A 58 -9.06 -5.42 7.53
CA TYR A 58 -8.01 -6.29 6.97
C TYR A 58 -7.84 -7.61 7.72
N GLY A 59 -8.62 -7.87 8.78
CA GLY A 59 -8.52 -9.09 9.59
C GLY A 59 -7.16 -9.24 10.29
N LEU A 60 -6.53 -8.12 10.66
CA LEU A 60 -5.26 -8.10 11.40
C LEU A 60 -5.52 -7.77 12.87
N SER A 61 -4.81 -8.39 13.81
CA SER A 61 -4.97 -8.11 15.24
C SER A 61 -4.58 -6.66 15.55
N TYR A 62 -5.42 -5.99 16.35
CA TYR A 62 -5.13 -4.64 16.86
C TYR A 62 -3.75 -4.57 17.51
N TRP A 63 -3.40 -5.55 18.33
CA TRP A 63 -2.12 -5.58 19.04
C TRP A 63 -0.93 -5.75 18.10
N THR A 64 -1.07 -6.57 17.05
CA THR A 64 -0.05 -6.71 16.01
C THR A 64 0.20 -5.37 15.33
N LEU A 65 -0.86 -4.69 14.89
CA LEU A 65 -0.73 -3.38 14.25
C LEU A 65 -0.12 -2.34 15.21
N ASN A 66 -0.62 -2.26 16.44
CA ASN A 66 -0.10 -1.28 17.41
C ASN A 66 1.38 -1.53 17.75
N ASN A 67 1.79 -2.79 17.94
CA ASN A 67 3.18 -3.13 18.26
C ASN A 67 4.14 -2.82 17.11
N LEU A 68 3.70 -3.02 15.86
CA LEU A 68 4.45 -2.60 14.67
C LEU A 68 4.56 -1.07 14.60
N ARG A 69 3.45 -0.36 14.82
CA ARG A 69 3.38 1.10 14.76
C ARG A 69 4.34 1.77 15.73
N ILE A 70 4.35 1.32 16.99
CA ILE A 70 5.16 1.90 18.07
C ILE A 70 6.60 1.37 18.09
N GLY A 71 6.99 0.47 17.18
CA GLY A 71 8.33 -0.12 17.14
C GLY A 71 8.63 -1.10 18.27
N ARG A 72 7.61 -1.73 18.88
CA ARG A 72 7.80 -2.71 19.96
C ARG A 72 8.17 -4.10 19.44
N SER A 73 7.83 -4.42 18.19
CA SER A 73 8.18 -5.70 17.58
C SER A 73 9.66 -5.71 17.23
N LYS A 74 10.41 -6.73 17.68
CA LYS A 74 11.83 -6.92 17.33
C LYS A 74 12.03 -7.76 16.07
N THR A 75 11.08 -8.65 15.81
CA THR A 75 11.06 -9.53 14.64
C THR A 75 9.64 -9.57 14.10
N VAL A 76 9.49 -9.89 12.82
CA VAL A 76 8.21 -10.07 12.15
C VAL A 76 8.33 -11.27 11.23
N GLU A 77 7.43 -12.24 11.42
CA GLU A 77 7.31 -13.38 10.52
C GLU A 77 6.97 -12.93 9.10
N ALA A 78 7.57 -13.58 8.10
CA ALA A 78 7.35 -13.24 6.69
C ALA A 78 5.86 -13.30 6.31
N SER A 79 5.09 -14.20 6.91
CA SER A 79 3.65 -14.32 6.71
C SER A 79 2.87 -13.10 7.22
N VAL A 80 3.24 -12.56 8.38
CA VAL A 80 2.65 -11.35 8.95
C VAL A 80 3.02 -10.14 8.09
N PHE A 81 4.28 -10.05 7.67
CA PHE A 81 4.73 -9.00 6.74
C PHE A 81 3.92 -9.02 5.44
N SER A 82 3.75 -10.18 4.79
CA SER A 82 2.97 -10.29 3.56
C SER A 82 1.53 -9.83 3.74
N ARG A 83 0.89 -10.15 4.88
CA ARG A 83 -0.48 -9.70 5.17
C ARG A 83 -0.56 -8.19 5.38
N VAL A 84 0.39 -7.61 6.12
CA VAL A 84 0.46 -6.15 6.32
C VAL A 84 0.71 -5.44 4.99
N ARG A 85 1.63 -5.94 4.16
CA ARG A 85 1.90 -5.40 2.81
C ARG A 85 0.65 -5.49 1.93
N SER A 86 -0.05 -6.62 1.92
CA SER A 86 -1.29 -6.77 1.15
C SER A 86 -2.38 -5.80 1.62
N ALA A 87 -2.50 -5.59 2.93
CA ALA A 87 -3.44 -4.60 3.49
C ALA A 87 -3.06 -3.16 3.08
N TYR A 88 -1.77 -2.85 3.08
CA TYR A 88 -1.26 -1.55 2.62
C TYR A 88 -1.56 -1.30 1.13
N LEU A 89 -1.37 -2.30 0.26
CA LEU A 89 -1.69 -2.17 -1.16
C LEU A 89 -3.21 -1.99 -1.39
N ASP A 90 -4.05 -2.72 -0.68
CA ASP A 90 -5.51 -2.53 -0.73
C ASP A 90 -5.93 -1.14 -0.21
N PHE A 91 -5.20 -0.59 0.77
CA PHE A 91 -5.39 0.78 1.25
C PHE A 91 -5.01 1.81 0.19
N CYS A 92 -3.88 1.65 -0.50
CA CYS A 92 -3.48 2.51 -1.60
C CYS A 92 -4.49 2.47 -2.75
N GLU A 93 -4.97 1.29 -3.12
CA GLU A 93 -6.00 1.14 -4.16
C GLU A 93 -7.27 1.96 -3.83
N ARG A 94 -7.74 1.92 -2.57
CA ARG A 94 -8.90 2.72 -2.15
C ARG A 94 -8.65 4.22 -2.22
N GLN A 95 -7.47 4.67 -1.80
CA GLN A 95 -7.14 6.10 -1.87
C GLN A 95 -7.09 6.58 -3.32
N ILE A 96 -6.50 5.78 -4.23
CA ILE A 96 -6.45 6.12 -5.65
C ILE A 96 -7.87 6.15 -6.22
N ALA A 97 -8.71 5.16 -5.91
CA ALA A 97 -10.10 5.14 -6.38
C ALA A 97 -10.91 6.34 -5.87
N GLN A 98 -10.68 6.78 -4.63
CA GLN A 98 -11.32 7.98 -4.10
C GLN A 98 -10.85 9.24 -4.85
N LEU A 99 -9.54 9.41 -5.03
CA LEU A 99 -8.98 10.55 -5.76
C LEU A 99 -9.42 10.58 -7.22
N GLN A 100 -9.51 9.42 -7.87
CA GLN A 100 -10.05 9.30 -9.24
C GLN A 100 -11.49 9.78 -9.30
N HIS A 101 -12.34 9.37 -8.35
CA HIS A 101 -13.72 9.83 -8.31
C HIS A 101 -13.81 11.35 -8.10
N GLU A 102 -12.99 11.91 -7.22
CA GLU A 102 -12.92 13.36 -7.00
C GLU A 102 -12.48 14.11 -8.29
N LEU A 103 -11.49 13.58 -9.01
CA LEU A 103 -11.05 14.14 -10.30
C LEU A 103 -12.12 14.02 -11.40
N GLU A 104 -12.87 12.92 -11.44
CA GLU A 104 -13.99 12.73 -12.37
C GLU A 104 -15.12 13.73 -12.12
N LEU A 105 -15.42 14.02 -10.85
CA LEU A 105 -16.39 15.06 -10.47
C LEU A 105 -15.91 16.45 -10.89
N GLU A 106 -14.63 16.76 -10.66
CA GLU A 106 -14.05 18.05 -11.06
C GLU A 106 -14.04 18.22 -12.59
N ARG A 107 -13.70 17.17 -13.34
CA ARG A 107 -13.79 17.15 -14.82
C ARG A 107 -15.20 17.43 -15.33
N ALA A 108 -16.23 16.96 -14.62
CA ALA A 108 -17.61 17.24 -14.98
C ALA A 108 -18.00 18.72 -14.78
N VAL A 109 -17.24 19.46 -13.96
CA VAL A 109 -17.45 20.89 -13.68
C VAL A 109 -16.54 21.78 -14.53
N SER A 110 -15.27 21.40 -14.74
CA SER A 110 -14.30 22.09 -15.62
C SER A 110 -13.70 21.12 -16.62
N SER A 111 -14.01 21.31 -17.91
CA SER A 111 -13.47 20.48 -19.00
C SER A 111 -12.21 21.12 -19.60
N ASP A 112 -11.14 21.17 -18.81
CA ASP A 112 -9.82 21.59 -19.27
C ASP A 112 -8.99 20.38 -19.75
N ALA A 113 -8.20 20.55 -20.81
CA ALA A 113 -7.40 19.46 -21.40
C ALA A 113 -6.41 18.82 -20.39
N ASP A 114 -5.90 19.62 -19.45
CA ASP A 114 -4.99 19.16 -18.40
C ASP A 114 -5.66 18.16 -17.43
N MET A 115 -6.98 18.20 -17.29
CA MET A 115 -7.72 17.28 -16.43
C MET A 115 -7.88 15.89 -17.04
N GLU A 116 -7.89 15.77 -18.38
CA GLU A 116 -7.95 14.46 -19.04
C GLU A 116 -6.64 13.67 -18.87
N ASP A 117 -5.50 14.35 -18.92
CA ASP A 117 -4.18 13.74 -18.70
C ASP A 117 -4.04 13.22 -17.25
N LEU A 118 -4.48 14.01 -16.25
CA LEU A 118 -4.43 13.61 -14.83
C LEU A 118 -5.30 12.38 -14.53
N VAL A 119 -6.49 12.29 -15.14
CA VAL A 119 -7.38 11.12 -15.01
C VAL A 119 -6.76 9.88 -15.65
N GLY A 120 -6.07 10.06 -16.79
CA GLY A 120 -5.33 9.00 -17.47
C GLY A 120 -4.19 8.45 -16.60
N GLU A 121 -3.37 9.32 -16.01
CA GLU A 121 -2.25 8.93 -15.14
C GLU A 121 -2.73 8.19 -13.89
N ALA A 122 -3.79 8.68 -13.23
CA ALA A 122 -4.35 8.02 -12.06
C ALA A 122 -4.84 6.59 -12.37
N SER A 123 -5.46 6.41 -13.55
CA SER A 123 -5.93 5.11 -14.03
C SER A 123 -4.80 4.12 -14.28
N GLN A 124 -3.69 4.59 -14.86
CA GLN A 124 -2.49 3.77 -15.06
C GLN A 124 -1.84 3.36 -13.73
N LEU A 125 -1.78 4.29 -12.76
CA LEU A 125 -1.24 3.99 -11.42
C LEU A 125 -2.08 2.92 -10.72
N LEU A 126 -3.41 3.01 -10.80
CA LEU A 126 -4.32 2.02 -10.21
C LEU A 126 -4.12 0.63 -10.82
N ALA A 127 -3.97 0.53 -12.14
CA ALA A 127 -3.69 -0.73 -12.81
C ALA A 127 -2.38 -1.38 -12.32
N LYS A 128 -1.31 -0.60 -12.16
CA LYS A 128 -0.02 -1.08 -11.63
C LYS A 128 -0.14 -1.59 -10.19
N VAL A 129 -0.86 -0.85 -9.33
CA VAL A 129 -1.08 -1.28 -7.93
C VAL A 129 -1.86 -2.59 -7.87
N ARG A 130 -2.87 -2.78 -8.73
CA ARG A 130 -3.61 -4.05 -8.81
C ARG A 130 -2.73 -5.22 -9.21
N GLN A 131 -1.88 -5.05 -10.21
CA GLN A 131 -0.92 -6.08 -10.63
C GLN A 131 0.03 -6.47 -9.48
N GLU A 132 0.56 -5.49 -8.75
CA GLU A 132 1.44 -5.75 -7.60
C GLU A 132 0.72 -6.41 -6.41
N LYS A 133 -0.55 -6.07 -6.20
CA LYS A 133 -1.41 -6.72 -5.21
C LYS A 133 -1.66 -8.18 -5.57
N GLU A 134 -1.95 -8.48 -6.84
CA GLU A 134 -2.12 -9.85 -7.35
C GLU A 134 -0.83 -10.66 -7.27
N ALA A 135 0.32 -10.05 -7.61
CA ALA A 135 1.64 -10.67 -7.45
C ALA A 135 1.94 -10.98 -5.98
N SER A 136 1.62 -10.06 -5.07
CA SER A 136 1.79 -10.25 -3.63
C SER A 136 0.83 -11.32 -3.07
N ALA A 137 -0.41 -11.39 -3.55
CA ALA A 137 -1.41 -12.36 -3.14
C ALA A 137 -1.11 -13.78 -3.65
N SER A 138 -0.63 -13.91 -4.90
CA SER A 138 -0.23 -15.19 -5.49
C SER A 138 1.00 -15.79 -4.79
N LEU A 139 1.97 -14.96 -4.40
CA LEU A 139 3.09 -15.36 -3.55
C LEU A 139 2.63 -15.91 -2.18
N HIS A 140 1.68 -15.24 -1.53
CA HIS A 140 1.11 -15.73 -0.27
C HIS A 140 0.39 -17.07 -0.45
N ARG A 141 -0.46 -17.19 -1.48
CA ARG A 141 -1.25 -18.41 -1.76
C ARG A 141 -0.37 -19.60 -2.13
N ALA A 142 0.76 -19.38 -2.81
CA ALA A 142 1.75 -20.42 -3.12
C ALA A 142 2.53 -20.91 -1.88
N LYS A 143 2.73 -20.05 -0.87
CA LYS A 143 3.45 -20.40 0.37
C LYS A 143 2.60 -21.18 1.38
N VAL A 144 1.27 -21.00 1.37
CA VAL A 144 0.32 -21.68 2.27
C VAL A 144 0.03 -23.14 1.86
N ARG A 145 0.37 -23.55 0.63
CA ARG A 145 0.18 -24.93 0.12
C ARG A 145 1.43 -25.82 0.24
N ARG A 146 2.51 -25.34 0.87
CA ARG A 146 3.72 -26.11 1.22
C ARG A 146 3.82 -26.23 2.73
#